data_AF-A0A6F8URX3-F1
#
_entry.id   AF-A0A6F8URX3-F1
#
_cell.length_a   1.000
_cell.length_b   1.000
_cell.length_c   1.000
_cell.angle_alpha   90.00
_cell.angle_beta   90.00
_cell.angle_gamma   90.00
#
_symmetry.space_group_name_H-M   'P 1'
#
loop_
_entity.id
_entity.type
_entity.pdbx_description
1 polymer ?
#
loop_
_entity_poly.entity_id
_entity_poly.type
_entity_poly.pdbx_seq_one_letter_code
_entity_poly.pdbx_strand_id
1 'polypeptide(L)'
;MPDIPVLLMSSWYDVYVKTTFDNFAGLSASGRRHLNVIMGAGLHGNRQSTFAGDVSFGEAAPFDGNVGTNWLDFRKRWFDRWLRDEPNGMEADPTLRLFLVGGGSGKRDADGRLAQGGRWIERSHWPLPDTDQQHWYIHGNGRLSRDAPAPDAAPLIYDFDPADPVPTIGGALISGQPIFEAAASTSARGRASSVRAMPACR
;
A
#
# COMPACT_ATOMS: atom_id res chain seq x y z
N MET A 1 22.57 17.86 -2.72
CA MET A 1 22.49 16.50 -2.16
C MET A 1 23.53 15.64 -2.86
N PRO A 2 24.44 14.96 -2.14
CA PRO A 2 25.46 14.13 -2.75
C PRO A 2 24.85 12.98 -3.56
N ASP A 3 25.57 12.54 -4.59
CA ASP A 3 25.15 11.49 -5.51
C ASP A 3 25.59 10.13 -4.95
N ILE A 4 24.79 9.60 -4.03
CA ILE A 4 25.04 8.33 -3.33
C ILE A 4 23.96 7.31 -3.66
N PRO A 5 24.29 6.01 -3.77
CA PRO A 5 23.30 4.97 -3.99
C PRO A 5 22.31 4.89 -2.82
N VAL A 6 21.03 4.73 -3.12
CA VAL A 6 19.95 4.67 -2.11
C VAL A 6 19.01 3.51 -2.42
N LEU A 7 18.73 2.70 -1.41
CA LEU A 7 17.69 1.69 -1.42
C LEU A 7 16.59 2.10 -0.44
N LEU A 8 15.39 2.34 -0.96
CA LEU A 8 14.18 2.60 -0.18
C LEU A 8 13.37 1.31 -0.05
N MET A 9 12.85 1.02 1.14
CA MET A 9 11.99 -0.14 1.36
C MET A 9 10.81 0.24 2.25
N SER A 10 9.62 -0.18 1.86
CA SER A 10 8.38 -0.05 2.64
C SER A 10 7.39 -1.15 2.22
N SER A 11 6.16 -1.08 2.71
CA SER A 11 5.07 -2.01 2.39
C SER A 11 3.75 -1.25 2.26
N TRP A 12 2.74 -1.80 1.57
CA TRP A 12 1.48 -1.09 1.28
C TRP A 12 0.63 -0.72 2.51
N TYR A 13 0.80 -1.45 3.61
CA TYR A 13 0.11 -1.17 4.88
C TYR A 13 1.07 -0.56 5.92
N ASP A 14 2.09 0.15 5.44
CA ASP A 14 3.04 0.94 6.22
C ASP A 14 2.64 2.43 6.21
N VAL A 15 2.89 3.15 7.31
CA VAL A 15 2.60 4.60 7.43
C VAL A 15 3.43 5.48 6.48
N TYR A 16 4.56 4.97 5.98
CA TYR A 16 5.53 5.71 5.18
C TYR A 16 5.42 5.44 3.68
N VAL A 17 4.32 4.85 3.17
CA VAL A 17 4.12 4.63 1.73
C VAL A 17 4.28 5.95 0.95
N LYS A 18 3.56 7.01 1.35
CA LYS A 18 3.64 8.31 0.69
C LYS A 18 5.07 8.88 0.74
N THR A 19 5.67 8.89 1.93
CA THR A 19 7.03 9.40 2.13
C THR A 19 8.07 8.65 1.30
N THR A 20 7.90 7.33 1.13
CA THR A 20 8.78 6.50 0.29
C THR A 20 8.74 6.95 -1.17
N PHE A 21 7.55 7.19 -1.73
CA PHE A 21 7.42 7.64 -3.10
C PHE A 21 7.74 9.13 -3.30
N ASP A 22 7.47 10.00 -2.33
CA ASP A 22 7.90 11.40 -2.35
C ASP A 22 9.44 11.49 -2.34
N ASN A 23 10.09 10.68 -1.50
CA ASN A 23 11.55 10.56 -1.47
C ASN A 23 12.06 10.01 -2.79
N PHE A 24 11.45 8.97 -3.35
CA PHE A 24 11.83 8.44 -4.65
C PHE A 24 11.77 9.55 -5.73
N ALA A 25 10.67 10.29 -5.82
CA ALA A 25 10.51 11.38 -6.77
C ALA A 25 11.57 12.48 -6.59
N GLY A 26 11.79 12.96 -5.37
CA GLY A 26 12.78 13.99 -5.08
C GLY A 26 14.23 13.54 -5.31
N LEU A 27 14.55 12.29 -4.99
CA LEU A 27 15.90 11.73 -5.13
C LEU A 27 16.23 11.36 -6.58
N SER A 28 15.21 11.03 -7.39
CA SER A 28 15.35 10.68 -8.82
C SER A 28 15.60 11.90 -9.71
N ALA A 29 15.29 13.12 -9.24
CA ALA A 29 15.30 14.33 -10.05
C ALA A 29 16.64 14.63 -10.77
N SER A 30 17.78 14.16 -10.24
CA SER A 30 19.08 14.34 -10.89
C SER A 30 19.38 13.34 -12.00
N GLY A 31 18.66 12.21 -12.06
CA GLY A 31 18.89 11.11 -13.02
C GLY A 31 20.21 10.36 -12.90
N ARG A 32 21.12 10.77 -12.00
CA ARG A 32 22.47 10.21 -11.86
C ARG A 32 22.61 9.13 -10.78
N ARG A 33 21.66 9.11 -9.85
CA ARG A 33 21.72 8.28 -8.66
C ARG A 33 21.27 6.85 -8.95
N HIS A 34 21.99 5.86 -8.44
CA HIS A 34 21.46 4.51 -8.33
C HIS A 34 20.41 4.47 -7.22
N LEU A 35 19.14 4.31 -7.60
CA LEU A 35 18.00 4.38 -6.70
C LEU A 35 17.10 3.17 -6.92
N ASN A 36 16.81 2.47 -5.84
CA ASN A 36 15.92 1.32 -5.85
C ASN A 36 14.81 1.49 -4.82
N VAL A 37 13.61 1.01 -5.13
CA VAL A 37 12.47 0.96 -4.21
C VAL A 37 11.93 -0.45 -4.15
N ILE A 38 11.68 -0.94 -2.94
CA ILE A 38 11.03 -2.22 -2.69
C ILE A 38 9.76 -1.97 -1.90
N MET A 39 8.60 -2.28 -2.48
CA MET A 39 7.28 -2.14 -1.84
C MET A 39 6.63 -3.52 -1.64
N GLY A 40 6.57 -4.00 -0.41
CA GLY A 40 5.93 -5.29 -0.05
C GLY A 40 4.44 -5.19 0.30
N ALA A 41 3.81 -6.33 0.59
CA ALA A 41 2.40 -6.42 0.99
C ALA A 41 2.15 -6.22 2.50
N GLY A 42 3.20 -6.14 3.31
CA GLY A 42 3.11 -6.29 4.77
C GLY A 42 2.81 -5.01 5.56
N LEU A 43 2.90 -5.14 6.87
CA LEU A 43 2.85 -4.05 7.85
C LEU A 43 4.23 -3.41 8.04
N HIS A 44 4.29 -2.37 8.88
CA HIS A 44 5.55 -1.67 9.15
C HIS A 44 6.68 -2.58 9.61
N GLY A 45 7.80 -2.52 8.90
CA GLY A 45 8.97 -3.37 9.12
C GLY A 45 8.79 -4.87 8.79
N ASN A 46 7.56 -5.30 8.48
CA ASN A 46 7.26 -6.68 8.16
C ASN A 46 7.29 -6.93 6.65
N ARG A 47 8.33 -7.66 6.24
CA ARG A 47 8.62 -8.03 4.85
C ARG A 47 8.52 -9.54 4.61
N GLN A 48 8.09 -10.32 5.60
CA GLN A 48 8.08 -11.80 5.55
C GLN A 48 6.70 -12.41 5.76
N SER A 49 5.71 -11.60 6.14
CA SER A 49 4.35 -12.11 6.33
C SER A 49 3.68 -12.42 5.00
N THR A 50 2.89 -13.50 4.99
CA THR A 50 1.98 -13.87 3.91
C THR A 50 0.60 -13.22 4.08
N PHE A 51 0.37 -12.47 5.15
CA PHE A 51 -0.91 -11.83 5.47
C PHE A 51 -0.73 -10.52 6.26
N ALA A 52 -1.78 -9.71 6.31
CA ALA A 52 -1.91 -8.59 7.26
C ALA A 52 -3.36 -8.50 7.71
N GLY A 53 -3.61 -8.53 9.02
CA GLY A 53 -4.98 -8.53 9.55
C GLY A 53 -5.85 -9.66 8.97
N ASP A 54 -6.98 -9.26 8.40
CA ASP A 54 -8.00 -10.16 7.85
C ASP A 54 -7.70 -10.58 6.39
N VAL A 55 -6.56 -10.19 5.83
CA VAL A 55 -6.23 -10.37 4.42
C VAL A 55 -4.98 -11.21 4.25
N SER A 56 -5.05 -12.19 3.35
CA SER A 56 -3.94 -13.05 2.93
C SER A 56 -3.45 -12.67 1.53
N PHE A 57 -2.14 -12.51 1.40
CA PHE A 57 -1.41 -12.22 0.15
C PHE A 57 -0.75 -13.47 -0.45
N GLY A 58 -0.62 -14.55 0.34
CA GLY A 58 -0.07 -15.83 -0.07
C GLY A 58 1.45 -15.91 -0.06
N GLU A 59 1.98 -17.08 -0.40
CA GLU A 59 3.41 -17.44 -0.32
C GLU A 59 4.33 -16.64 -1.26
N ALA A 60 3.75 -15.95 -2.25
CA ALA A 60 4.50 -15.06 -3.13
C ALA A 60 4.83 -13.71 -2.49
N ALA A 61 4.19 -13.36 -1.36
CA ALA A 61 4.31 -12.05 -0.72
C ALA A 61 5.61 -11.78 0.06
N PRO A 62 6.18 -12.75 0.80
CA PRO A 62 7.43 -12.56 1.51
C PRO A 62 8.56 -12.12 0.57
N PHE A 63 9.44 -11.23 1.04
CA PHE A 63 10.66 -10.87 0.31
C PHE A 63 11.60 -12.07 0.18
N ASP A 64 11.79 -12.83 1.27
CA ASP A 64 12.72 -13.95 1.28
C ASP A 64 12.13 -15.07 0.40
N GLY A 65 12.96 -15.67 -0.45
CA GLY A 65 12.55 -16.67 -1.43
C GLY A 65 11.89 -16.14 -2.71
N ASN A 66 11.31 -14.93 -2.70
CA ASN A 66 10.63 -14.36 -3.88
C ASN A 66 11.39 -13.21 -4.55
N VAL A 67 11.99 -12.30 -3.77
CA VAL A 67 12.77 -11.16 -4.31
C VAL A 67 14.27 -11.41 -4.16
N GLY A 68 14.68 -11.93 -3.02
CA GLY A 68 16.04 -12.38 -2.79
C GLY A 68 16.04 -13.63 -1.90
N THR A 69 17.18 -14.32 -1.80
CA THR A 69 17.30 -15.50 -0.92
C THR A 69 16.86 -15.18 0.50
N ASN A 70 17.41 -14.10 1.06
CA ASN A 70 16.91 -13.45 2.26
C ASN A 70 17.39 -12.00 2.33
N TRP A 71 16.79 -11.21 3.21
CA TRP A 71 17.11 -9.78 3.36
C TRP A 71 18.52 -9.47 3.88
N LEU A 72 19.12 -10.36 4.68
CA LEU A 72 20.48 -10.14 5.16
C LEU A 72 21.47 -10.22 4.00
N ASP A 73 21.36 -11.27 3.19
CA ASP A 73 22.21 -11.48 2.01
C ASP A 73 22.00 -10.39 0.96
N PHE A 74 20.75 -9.97 0.75
CA PHE A 74 20.45 -8.85 -0.16
C PHE A 74 21.14 -7.56 0.28
N ARG A 75 20.99 -7.17 1.56
CA ARG A 75 21.65 -5.97 2.10
C ARG A 75 23.17 -6.08 2.07
N LYS A 76 23.72 -7.26 2.38
CA LYS A 76 25.16 -7.49 2.30
C LYS A 76 25.65 -7.26 0.86
N ARG A 77 25.00 -7.86 -0.14
CA ARG A 77 25.35 -7.64 -1.57
C ARG A 77 25.25 -6.16 -1.97
N TRP A 78 24.24 -5.45 -1.50
CA TRP A 78 24.12 -4.00 -1.72
C TRP A 78 25.33 -3.24 -1.16
N PHE A 79 25.70 -3.47 0.09
CA PHE A 79 26.86 -2.81 0.70
C PHE A 79 28.19 -3.26 0.08
N ASP A 80 28.34 -4.53 -0.23
CA ASP A 80 29.51 -5.07 -0.91
C ASP A 80 29.73 -4.33 -2.23
N ARG A 81 28.64 -4.07 -2.97
CA ARG A 81 28.73 -3.32 -4.21
C ARG A 81 29.15 -1.86 -3.98
N TRP A 82 28.46 -1.16 -3.08
CA TRP A 82 28.52 0.31 -3.01
C TRP A 82 29.52 0.87 -1.99
N LEU A 83 30.02 0.03 -1.07
CA LEU A 83 31.06 0.39 -0.10
C LEU A 83 32.40 -0.28 -0.39
N ARG A 84 32.41 -1.42 -1.09
CA ARG A 84 33.64 -2.19 -1.39
C ARG A 84 33.94 -2.29 -2.88
N ASP A 85 33.11 -1.67 -3.73
CA ASP A 85 33.21 -1.75 -5.19
C ASP A 85 33.25 -3.18 -5.74
N GLU A 86 32.61 -4.13 -5.04
CA GLU A 86 32.58 -5.53 -5.45
C GLU A 86 31.56 -5.76 -6.60
N PRO A 87 32.00 -6.20 -7.79
CA PRO A 87 31.08 -6.43 -8.90
C PRO A 87 30.22 -7.67 -8.61
N ASN A 88 28.92 -7.46 -8.40
CA ASN A 88 27.99 -8.52 -8.01
C ASN A 88 26.60 -8.39 -8.66
N GLY A 89 26.48 -7.53 -9.69
CA GLY A 89 25.29 -7.33 -10.49
C GLY A 89 24.24 -6.39 -9.89
N MET A 90 24.49 -5.79 -8.72
CA MET A 90 23.54 -4.86 -8.09
C MET A 90 23.26 -3.61 -8.94
N GLU A 91 24.16 -3.22 -9.84
CA GLU A 91 23.96 -2.09 -10.75
C GLU A 91 22.82 -2.31 -11.74
N ALA A 92 22.52 -3.58 -12.06
CA ALA A 92 21.44 -3.97 -12.95
C ALA A 92 20.14 -4.29 -12.20
N ASP A 93 20.09 -4.12 -10.87
CA ASP A 93 18.88 -4.39 -10.10
C ASP A 93 17.75 -3.42 -10.51
N PRO A 94 16.50 -3.90 -10.65
CA PRO A 94 15.38 -3.06 -11.06
C PRO A 94 15.19 -1.86 -10.14
N THR A 95 14.90 -0.70 -10.74
CA THR A 95 14.61 0.54 -10.00
C THR A 95 13.45 0.37 -9.02
N LEU A 96 12.41 -0.38 -9.38
CA LEU A 96 11.26 -0.62 -8.54
C LEU A 96 10.94 -2.12 -8.53
N ARG A 97 10.81 -2.69 -7.33
CA ARG A 97 10.22 -4.00 -7.07
C ARG A 97 8.96 -3.79 -6.25
N LEU A 98 7.80 -4.02 -6.84
CA LEU A 98 6.51 -3.75 -6.22
C LEU A 98 5.73 -5.04 -6.08
N PHE A 99 5.16 -5.31 -4.91
CA PHE A 99 4.20 -6.39 -4.76
C PHE A 99 2.83 -5.91 -5.22
N LEU A 100 2.40 -6.32 -6.41
CA LEU A 100 1.07 -6.03 -6.92
C LEU A 100 0.03 -6.89 -6.19
N VAL A 101 -0.68 -6.27 -5.25
CA VAL A 101 -1.75 -6.91 -4.47
C VAL A 101 -2.96 -7.19 -5.37
N GLY A 102 -3.56 -8.36 -5.25
CA GLY A 102 -4.75 -8.77 -6.01
C GLY A 102 -4.56 -10.06 -6.82
N GLY A 103 -5.58 -10.45 -7.58
CA GLY A 103 -5.57 -11.66 -8.41
C GLY A 103 -5.80 -12.98 -7.64
N GLY A 104 -5.99 -12.91 -6.31
CA GLY A 104 -6.46 -14.02 -5.50
C GLY A 104 -7.94 -14.36 -5.72
N SER A 105 -8.42 -15.39 -5.04
CA SER A 105 -9.78 -15.91 -5.23
C SER A 105 -10.88 -15.01 -4.66
N GLY A 106 -10.53 -14.07 -3.76
CA GLY A 106 -11.50 -13.26 -3.02
C GLY A 106 -12.36 -14.07 -2.04
N LYS A 107 -12.04 -15.34 -1.81
CA LYS A 107 -12.70 -16.20 -0.81
C LYS A 107 -11.90 -16.20 0.49
N ARG A 108 -12.49 -16.73 1.57
CA ARG A 108 -11.73 -16.98 2.80
C ARG A 108 -10.81 -18.19 2.63
N ASP A 109 -9.58 -18.08 3.10
CA ASP A 109 -8.62 -19.18 3.17
C ASP A 109 -8.87 -20.07 4.41
N ALA A 110 -8.00 -21.06 4.64
CA ALA A 110 -8.12 -22.01 5.75
C ALA A 110 -8.06 -21.33 7.13
N ASP A 111 -7.42 -20.17 7.22
CA ASP A 111 -7.32 -19.37 8.45
C ASP A 111 -8.45 -18.32 8.55
N GLY A 112 -9.41 -18.36 7.61
CA GLY A 112 -10.53 -17.43 7.56
C GLY A 112 -10.19 -16.05 7.00
N ARG A 113 -9.00 -15.81 6.45
CA ARG A 113 -8.60 -14.53 5.88
C ARG A 113 -9.07 -14.39 4.44
N LEU A 114 -9.38 -13.19 4.00
CA LEU A 114 -9.70 -12.91 2.60
C LEU A 114 -8.46 -13.14 1.73
N ALA A 115 -8.50 -14.12 0.84
CA ALA A 115 -7.43 -14.45 -0.10
C ALA A 115 -7.37 -13.41 -1.23
N GLN A 116 -6.69 -12.30 -0.96
CA GLN A 116 -6.48 -11.22 -1.92
C GLN A 116 -5.36 -11.55 -2.90
N GLY A 117 -4.34 -12.30 -2.46
CA GLY A 117 -3.22 -12.72 -3.29
C GLY A 117 -2.34 -11.56 -3.75
N GLY A 118 -1.43 -11.86 -4.67
CA GLY A 118 -0.61 -10.87 -5.36
C GLY A 118 0.62 -11.48 -5.99
N ARG A 119 1.45 -10.64 -6.60
CA ARG A 119 2.71 -11.04 -7.23
C ARG A 119 3.69 -9.89 -7.29
N TRP A 120 4.99 -10.19 -7.29
CA TRP A 120 6.02 -9.19 -7.54
C TRP A 120 6.01 -8.75 -9.01
N ILE A 121 6.23 -7.45 -9.21
CA ILE A 121 6.44 -6.82 -10.51
C ILE A 121 7.67 -5.92 -10.44
N GLU A 122 8.37 -5.81 -11.56
CA GLU A 122 9.53 -4.93 -11.72
C GLU A 122 9.16 -3.75 -12.62
N ARG A 123 9.58 -2.54 -12.24
CA ARG A 123 9.29 -1.31 -12.97
C ARG A 123 10.50 -0.38 -12.94
N SER A 124 10.57 0.52 -13.92
CA SER A 124 11.62 1.53 -14.02
C SER A 124 11.16 2.93 -13.58
N HIS A 125 9.85 3.16 -13.50
CA HIS A 125 9.27 4.49 -13.26
C HIS A 125 8.08 4.43 -12.31
N TRP A 126 7.96 5.47 -11.48
CA TRP A 126 6.79 5.73 -10.65
C TRP A 126 6.38 7.20 -10.78
N PRO A 127 5.08 7.53 -10.98
CA PRO A 127 3.97 6.62 -11.26
C PRO A 127 4.21 5.73 -12.49
N LEU A 128 3.48 4.63 -12.61
CA LEU A 128 3.68 3.71 -13.74
C LEU A 128 3.39 4.44 -15.06
N PRO A 129 4.25 4.29 -16.09
CA PRO A 129 3.93 4.74 -17.43
C PRO A 129 2.59 4.13 -17.87
N ASP A 130 1.83 4.87 -18.67
CA ASP A 130 0.51 4.45 -19.17
C ASP A 130 -0.57 4.28 -18.08
N THR A 131 -0.39 4.91 -16.92
CA THR A 131 -1.47 5.02 -15.92
C THR A 131 -2.60 5.90 -16.46
N ASP A 132 -3.77 5.31 -16.71
CA ASP A 132 -5.00 6.02 -17.04
C ASP A 132 -5.67 6.52 -15.74
N GLN A 133 -5.60 7.83 -15.49
CA GLN A 133 -6.26 8.43 -14.34
C GLN A 133 -7.76 8.60 -14.60
N GLN A 134 -8.57 7.86 -13.85
CA GLN A 134 -10.02 7.85 -13.99
C GLN A 134 -10.71 8.50 -12.81
N HIS A 135 -11.73 9.31 -13.10
CA HIS A 135 -12.62 9.85 -12.09
C HIS A 135 -13.78 8.87 -11.86
N TRP A 136 -13.99 8.51 -10.59
CA TRP A 136 -15.13 7.72 -10.14
C TRP A 136 -15.93 8.54 -9.13
N TYR A 137 -17.16 8.87 -9.49
CA TYR A 137 -18.08 9.67 -8.70
C TYR A 137 -19.01 8.78 -7.88
N ILE A 138 -19.28 9.18 -6.64
CA ILE A 138 -20.27 8.55 -5.77
C ILE A 138 -21.65 9.14 -6.09
N HIS A 139 -22.65 8.28 -6.25
CA HIS A 139 -24.04 8.67 -6.46
C HIS A 139 -24.89 8.43 -5.20
N GLY A 140 -26.01 9.16 -5.08
CA GLY A 140 -26.92 9.06 -3.93
C GLY A 140 -27.55 7.68 -3.70
N ASN A 141 -27.47 6.77 -4.68
CA ASN A 141 -27.88 5.37 -4.54
C ASN A 141 -26.72 4.45 -4.08
N GLY A 142 -25.59 5.02 -3.66
CA GLY A 142 -24.41 4.28 -3.18
C GLY A 142 -23.55 3.68 -4.29
N ARG A 143 -23.82 3.96 -5.58
CA ARG A 143 -23.02 3.47 -6.71
C ARG A 143 -21.83 4.37 -7.00
N LEU A 144 -20.77 3.76 -7.53
CA LEU A 144 -19.68 4.45 -8.21
C LEU A 144 -19.92 4.44 -9.72
N SER A 145 -19.79 5.59 -10.38
CA SER A 145 -19.85 5.72 -11.85
C SER A 145 -18.77 6.68 -12.35
N ARG A 146 -18.45 6.62 -13.66
CA ARG A 146 -17.60 7.61 -14.33
C ARG A 146 -18.37 8.87 -14.76
N ASP A 147 -19.69 8.79 -14.79
CA ASP A 147 -20.55 9.94 -15.10
C ASP A 147 -20.69 10.83 -13.87
N ALA A 148 -20.52 12.13 -14.04
CA ALA A 148 -20.73 13.09 -12.96
C ALA A 148 -22.20 13.05 -12.50
N PRO A 149 -22.50 13.20 -11.20
CA PRO A 149 -23.87 13.40 -10.72
C PRO A 149 -24.49 14.65 -11.35
N ALA A 150 -25.82 14.67 -11.46
CA ALA A 150 -26.53 15.86 -11.90
C ALA A 150 -26.20 17.06 -10.97
N PRO A 151 -26.12 18.29 -11.50
CA PRO A 151 -25.78 19.46 -10.69
C PRO A 151 -26.72 19.71 -9.48
N ASP A 152 -27.95 19.23 -9.57
CA ASP A 152 -28.99 19.31 -8.55
C ASP A 152 -29.17 17.99 -7.77
N ALA A 153 -28.24 17.03 -7.91
CA ALA A 153 -28.27 15.79 -7.18
C ALA A 153 -28.25 16.05 -5.66
N ALA A 154 -29.16 15.38 -4.94
CA ALA A 154 -29.24 15.50 -3.49
C ALA A 154 -27.92 15.07 -2.83
N PRO A 155 -27.44 15.81 -1.81
CA PRO A 155 -26.23 15.44 -1.09
C PRO A 155 -26.44 14.18 -0.24
N LEU A 156 -25.35 13.46 0.00
CA LEU A 156 -25.30 12.45 1.06
C LEU A 156 -24.99 13.18 2.39
N ILE A 157 -25.87 13.04 3.38
CA ILE A 157 -25.74 13.70 4.69
C ILE A 157 -25.60 12.62 5.76
N TYR A 158 -24.66 12.81 6.68
CA TYR A 158 -24.48 11.98 7.87
C TYR A 158 -24.12 12.86 9.07
N ASP A 159 -24.50 12.41 10.27
CA ASP A 159 -24.12 13.04 11.53
C ASP A 159 -22.80 12.44 12.03
N PHE A 160 -21.92 13.28 12.56
CA PHE A 160 -20.68 12.87 13.22
C PHE A 160 -20.72 13.32 14.69
N ASP A 161 -20.68 12.36 15.61
CA ASP A 161 -20.56 12.60 17.04
C ASP A 161 -19.10 12.38 17.48
N PRO A 162 -18.36 13.43 17.89
CA PRO A 162 -17.00 13.28 18.41
C PRO A 162 -16.90 12.39 19.65
N ALA A 163 -17.98 12.20 20.41
CA ALA A 163 -18.03 11.29 21.55
C ALA A 163 -18.21 9.81 21.15
N ASP A 164 -18.60 9.54 19.89
CA ASP A 164 -18.71 8.20 19.29
C ASP A 164 -18.02 8.18 17.91
N PRO A 165 -16.66 8.29 17.87
CA PRO A 165 -15.93 8.34 16.61
C PRO A 165 -15.97 6.99 15.90
N VAL A 166 -15.87 7.03 14.56
CA VAL A 166 -15.66 5.80 13.77
C VAL A 166 -14.35 5.15 14.20
N PRO A 167 -14.36 3.88 14.65
CA PRO A 167 -13.15 3.21 15.10
C PRO A 167 -12.21 2.99 13.92
N THR A 168 -10.91 3.23 14.14
CA THR A 168 -9.88 2.89 13.17
C THR A 168 -9.71 1.37 13.11
N ILE A 169 -10.04 0.76 11.98
CA ILE A 169 -9.91 -0.70 11.76
C ILE A 169 -8.84 -0.94 10.70
N GLY A 170 -7.61 -1.24 11.15
CA GLY A 170 -6.49 -1.48 10.26
C GLY A 170 -5.99 -0.23 9.55
N GLY A 171 -5.54 -0.39 8.31
CA GLY A 171 -4.82 0.63 7.56
C GLY A 171 -3.35 0.71 7.97
N ALA A 172 -2.72 1.78 7.50
CA ALA A 172 -1.33 2.09 7.76
C ALA A 172 -1.19 2.71 9.16
N LEU A 173 -0.94 1.87 10.17
CA LEU A 173 -0.70 2.29 11.56
C LEU A 173 0.62 1.74 12.07
N ILE A 174 1.26 2.46 13.00
CA ILE A 174 2.42 1.97 13.74
C ILE A 174 2.27 2.33 15.22
N SER A 175 2.84 1.52 16.11
CA SER A 175 2.96 1.82 17.55
C SER A 175 1.63 2.12 18.29
N GLY A 176 0.51 1.57 17.79
CA GLY A 176 -0.84 1.81 18.34
C GLY A 176 -1.29 0.83 19.43
N GLN A 177 -0.52 -0.24 19.66
CA GLN A 177 -0.86 -1.30 20.60
C GLN A 177 -0.81 -0.79 22.06
N PRO A 178 -1.79 -1.15 22.92
CA PRO A 178 -2.92 -2.05 22.69
C PRO A 178 -4.22 -1.36 22.22
N ILE A 179 -4.17 -0.08 21.84
CA ILE A 179 -5.36 0.76 21.58
C ILE A 179 -5.93 0.52 20.17
N PHE A 180 -5.07 0.35 19.16
CA PHE A 180 -5.46 0.02 17.78
C PHE A 180 -4.34 -0.73 17.06
N GLU A 181 -4.72 -1.54 16.06
CA GLU A 181 -3.81 -2.44 15.35
C GLU A 181 -3.70 -2.08 13.86
N ALA A 182 -2.49 -2.17 13.32
CA ALA A 182 -2.25 -2.09 11.89
C ALA A 182 -2.72 -3.39 11.22
N ALA A 183 -3.43 -3.27 10.11
CA ALA A 183 -3.99 -4.42 9.42
C ALA A 183 -4.36 -4.07 7.98
N ALA A 184 -4.27 -5.03 7.07
CA ALA A 184 -5.10 -5.00 5.89
C ALA A 184 -6.49 -5.51 6.31
N SER A 185 -7.50 -4.65 6.25
CA SER A 185 -8.85 -4.95 6.69
C SER A 185 -9.85 -4.70 5.57
N THR A 186 -10.85 -5.56 5.45
CA THR A 186 -12.00 -5.35 4.57
C THR A 186 -13.30 -5.15 5.34
N SER A 187 -13.23 -5.18 6.67
CA SER A 187 -14.38 -5.00 7.55
C SER A 187 -14.52 -3.54 7.96
N ALA A 188 -15.56 -2.87 7.46
CA ALA A 188 -16.14 -1.71 8.14
C ALA A 188 -17.03 -2.22 9.29
N ARG A 189 -16.46 -2.79 10.36
CA ARG A 189 -17.23 -3.07 11.59
C ARG A 189 -17.35 -1.81 12.44
N GLY A 190 -17.89 -0.75 11.84
CA GLY A 190 -18.49 0.35 12.58
C GLY A 190 -19.97 0.04 12.79
N ARG A 191 -20.50 0.24 14.01
CA ARG A 191 -21.96 0.27 14.19
C ARG A 191 -22.51 1.32 13.23
N ALA A 192 -23.61 1.00 12.55
CA ALA A 192 -24.28 1.96 11.69
C ALA A 192 -24.62 3.21 12.51
N SER A 193 -23.92 4.31 12.27
CA SER A 193 -24.42 5.63 12.62
C SER A 193 -25.70 5.82 11.80
N SER A 194 -26.80 6.10 12.49
CA SER A 194 -28.12 6.15 11.87
C SER A 194 -28.15 7.25 10.81
N VAL A 195 -28.27 6.87 9.54
CA VAL A 195 -28.64 7.80 8.46
C VAL A 195 -30.10 8.18 8.69
N ARG A 196 -30.36 9.32 9.35
CA ARG A 196 -31.71 9.91 9.39
C ARG A 196 -31.88 10.82 8.18
N ALA A 197 -32.78 10.44 7.28
CA ALA A 197 -33.31 11.39 6.30
C ALA A 197 -34.10 12.48 7.04
N MET A 198 -33.65 13.73 6.99
CA MET A 198 -34.48 14.85 7.41
C MET A 198 -35.45 15.23 6.29
N PRO A 199 -36.73 15.48 6.58
CA PRO A 199 -37.65 16.03 5.59
C PRO A 199 -37.26 17.48 5.28
N ALA A 200 -37.43 17.88 4.02
CA ALA A 200 -37.16 19.24 3.57
C ALA A 200 -37.96 20.26 4.42
N CYS A 201 -37.28 21.25 4.98
CA CYS A 201 -37.94 22.42 5.56
C CYS A 201 -38.75 23.15 4.48
N ARG A 202 -40.03 23.40 4.77
CA ARG A 202 -40.88 24.34 4.03
C ARG A 202 -40.59 25.78 4.46
#